data_AF-A0A0G4H8X0-F1
#
_entry.id   AF-A0A0G4H8X0-F1
#
_cell.length_a   1.000
_cell.length_b   1.000
_cell.length_c   1.000
_cell.angle_alpha   90.00
_cell.angle_beta   90.00
_cell.angle_gamma   90.00
#
_symmetry.space_group_name_H-M   'P 1'
#
loop_
_entity.id
_entity.type
_entity.pdbx_description
1 polymer ?
#
loop_
_entity_poly.entity_id
_entity_poly.type
_entity_poly.pdbx_seq_one_letter_code
_entity_poly.pdbx_strand_id
1 'polypeptide(L)'
;MYVQEKAVSHYSHVSFALRHRPTTRVWHLHFRLFPDGLSFRYSLPAINATYEPRHVIQETSHFFFPFTADDAAWFFERDKLSHYELLSYAGVFRTAPASSLSSCPRSRGPLYGAPLIFHDVSAGAGPFPYRLLTEAALYEYPGMRYTVLPDNNTFRADLDETVTLSLPLPTPWRVILLARTLDELINSDVIASLNPAPDPDLFPSYYFLPILRQARSLRVAMVAL
;
A
#
# COMPACT_ATOMS: atom_id res chain seq x y z
N MET A 1 -6.56 0.66 -25.41
CA MET A 1 -6.86 0.60 -23.98
C MET A 1 -7.89 -0.50 -23.81
N TYR A 2 -7.49 -1.66 -23.27
CA TYR A 2 -8.42 -2.74 -22.96
C TYR A 2 -9.25 -2.30 -21.75
N VAL A 3 -10.57 -2.38 -21.86
CA VAL A 3 -11.46 -2.16 -20.71
C VAL A 3 -11.71 -3.53 -20.11
N GLN A 4 -11.26 -3.73 -18.88
CA GLN A 4 -11.51 -4.96 -18.14
C GLN A 4 -12.85 -4.81 -17.41
N GLU A 5 -13.82 -5.66 -17.75
CA GLU A 5 -15.17 -5.63 -17.16
C GLU A 5 -15.25 -6.43 -15.85
N LYS A 6 -14.31 -7.36 -15.62
CA LYS A 6 -14.28 -8.24 -14.44
C LYS A 6 -12.87 -8.37 -13.88
N ALA A 7 -12.72 -8.14 -12.59
CA ALA A 7 -11.49 -8.47 -11.86
C ALA A 7 -11.52 -9.93 -11.41
N VAL A 8 -10.41 -10.64 -11.54
CA VAL A 8 -10.28 -12.03 -11.08
C VAL A 8 -9.70 -12.06 -9.67
N SER A 9 -10.40 -12.74 -8.75
CA SER A 9 -9.92 -12.98 -7.40
C SER A 9 -9.50 -14.44 -7.25
N HIS A 10 -8.19 -14.69 -7.32
CA HIS A 10 -7.62 -16.03 -7.15
C HIS A 10 -6.37 -15.96 -6.26
N TYR A 11 -6.48 -16.49 -5.05
CA TYR A 11 -5.41 -16.50 -4.07
C TYR A 11 -5.47 -17.72 -3.16
N SER A 12 -4.32 -18.10 -2.61
CA SER A 12 -4.22 -18.96 -1.44
C SER A 12 -4.24 -18.11 -0.17
N HIS A 13 -5.03 -18.49 0.83
CA HIS A 13 -5.16 -17.76 2.09
C HIS A 13 -4.65 -18.60 3.26
N VAL A 14 -3.88 -17.98 4.14
CA VAL A 14 -3.49 -18.56 5.43
C VAL A 14 -3.69 -17.53 6.55
N SER A 15 -3.99 -18.01 7.75
CA SER A 15 -4.15 -17.17 8.94
C SER A 15 -3.46 -17.77 10.13
N PHE A 16 -2.70 -16.95 10.83
CA PHE A 16 -1.99 -17.31 12.05
C PHE A 16 -2.63 -16.60 13.22
N ALA A 17 -3.01 -17.36 14.25
CA ALA A 17 -3.42 -16.80 15.54
C ALA A 17 -2.16 -16.55 16.38
N LEU A 18 -2.00 -15.30 16.82
CA LEU A 18 -0.87 -14.84 17.60
C LEU A 18 -1.36 -14.44 18.98
N ARG A 19 -0.69 -14.93 20.02
CA ARG A 19 -0.96 -14.57 21.42
C ARG A 19 0.26 -13.89 22.01
N HIS A 20 0.10 -12.63 22.43
CA HIS A 20 1.15 -11.94 23.17
C HIS A 20 1.26 -12.54 24.57
N ARG A 21 2.42 -13.12 24.91
CA ARG A 21 2.58 -13.82 26.20
C ARG A 21 2.33 -12.91 27.41
N PRO A 22 2.89 -11.68 27.48
CA PRO A 22 2.71 -10.81 28.65
C PRO A 22 1.27 -10.34 28.88
N THR A 23 0.56 -9.92 27.82
CA THR A 23 -0.79 -9.34 27.96
C THR A 23 -1.91 -10.32 27.65
N THR A 24 -1.58 -11.51 27.15
CA THR A 24 -2.49 -12.55 26.66
C THR A 24 -3.40 -12.13 25.49
N ARG A 25 -3.25 -10.90 24.98
CA ARG A 25 -3.99 -10.38 23.82
C ARG A 25 -3.77 -11.29 22.62
N VAL A 26 -4.85 -11.56 21.89
CA VAL A 26 -4.84 -12.40 20.70
C VAL A 26 -5.12 -11.55 19.48
N TRP A 27 -4.37 -11.71 18.41
CA TRP A 27 -4.69 -11.13 17.10
C TRP A 27 -4.39 -12.15 16.02
N HIS A 28 -4.85 -11.87 14.80
CA HIS A 28 -4.56 -12.71 13.65
C HIS A 28 -3.69 -11.96 12.66
N LEU A 29 -2.81 -12.71 12.00
CA LEU A 29 -2.07 -12.27 10.83
C LEU A 29 -2.58 -13.08 9.64
N HIS A 30 -3.15 -12.39 8.66
CA HIS A 30 -3.69 -13.00 7.45
C HIS A 30 -2.72 -12.76 6.30
N PHE A 31 -2.49 -13.80 5.49
CA PHE A 31 -1.79 -13.67 4.22
C PHE A 31 -2.70 -14.13 3.09
N ARG A 32 -2.65 -13.42 1.96
CA ARG A 32 -3.17 -13.89 0.68
C ARG A 32 -2.05 -13.84 -0.34
N LEU A 33 -1.77 -15.00 -0.94
CA LEU A 33 -0.78 -15.17 -2.00
C LEU A 33 -1.48 -15.34 -3.34
N PHE A 34 -1.21 -14.41 -4.24
CA PHE A 34 -1.70 -14.36 -5.61
C PHE A 34 -0.58 -14.84 -6.56
N PRO A 35 -0.90 -15.20 -7.81
CA PRO A 35 0.12 -15.51 -8.82
C PRO A 35 1.09 -14.35 -9.09
N ASP A 36 0.64 -13.11 -8.88
CA ASP A 36 1.30 -11.84 -9.21
C ASP A 36 1.44 -10.92 -7.98
N GLY A 37 1.31 -11.46 -6.76
CA GLY A 37 1.49 -10.64 -5.57
C GLY A 37 1.32 -11.36 -4.23
N LEU A 38 1.79 -10.69 -3.18
CA LEU A 38 1.62 -11.07 -1.80
C LEU A 38 0.91 -9.95 -1.07
N SER A 39 -0.04 -10.30 -0.21
CA SER A 39 -0.63 -9.35 0.72
C SER A 39 -0.76 -9.91 2.12
N PHE A 40 -0.68 -9.03 3.12
CA PHE A 40 -0.96 -9.39 4.49
C PHE A 40 -1.65 -8.28 5.27
N ARG A 41 -2.35 -8.64 6.34
CA ARG A 41 -2.94 -7.69 7.29
C ARG A 41 -3.08 -8.28 8.67
N TYR A 42 -3.19 -7.42 9.66
CA TYR A 42 -3.56 -7.79 11.02
C TYR A 42 -5.08 -7.73 11.18
N SER A 43 -5.65 -8.61 12.01
CA SER A 43 -6.99 -8.40 12.53
C SER A 43 -7.02 -8.53 14.05
N LEU A 44 -7.65 -7.54 14.68
CA LEU A 44 -7.84 -7.51 16.11
C LEU A 44 -9.30 -7.91 16.42
N PRO A 45 -9.53 -9.04 17.11
CA PRO A 45 -10.87 -9.52 17.41
C PRO A 45 -11.58 -8.67 18.47
N ALA A 46 -12.92 -8.72 18.49
CA ALA A 46 -13.76 -7.98 19.43
C ALA A 46 -13.47 -8.31 20.91
N ILE A 47 -12.98 -9.51 21.21
CA ILE A 47 -12.56 -9.89 22.58
C ILE A 47 -11.46 -8.99 23.12
N ASN A 48 -10.68 -8.34 22.24
CA ASN A 48 -9.67 -7.39 22.69
C ASN A 48 -10.24 -6.01 23.07
N ALA A 49 -11.53 -5.75 22.82
CA ALA A 49 -12.14 -4.44 23.10
C ALA A 49 -12.13 -4.09 24.60
N THR A 50 -12.04 -5.09 25.47
CA THR A 50 -11.95 -4.90 26.93
C THR A 50 -10.56 -4.50 27.42
N TYR A 51 -9.52 -4.57 26.58
CA TYR A 51 -8.17 -4.18 26.96
C TYR A 51 -7.91 -2.70 26.66
N GLU A 52 -7.32 -2.00 27.62
CA GLU A 52 -6.79 -0.65 27.43
C GLU A 52 -5.24 -0.64 27.52
N PRO A 53 -4.54 0.32 26.88
CA PRO A 53 -5.07 1.28 25.91
C PRO A 53 -5.37 0.63 24.54
N ARG A 54 -6.33 1.20 23.80
CA ARG A 54 -6.68 0.84 22.41
C ARG A 54 -6.08 1.79 21.36
N HIS A 55 -4.78 2.04 21.44
CA HIS A 55 -4.08 2.86 20.45
C HIS A 55 -3.03 2.06 19.69
N VAL A 56 -2.97 2.25 18.37
CA VAL A 56 -1.79 1.92 17.57
C VAL A 56 -0.97 3.18 17.41
N ILE A 57 0.16 3.24 18.11
CA ILE A 57 1.10 4.36 18.04
C ILE A 57 2.15 4.16 16.95
N GLN A 58 2.39 2.92 16.54
CA GLN A 58 3.38 2.56 15.54
C GLN A 58 3.06 1.18 14.96
N GLU A 59 3.43 0.98 13.70
CA GLU A 59 3.47 -0.33 13.08
C GLU A 59 4.92 -0.80 12.84
N THR A 60 5.17 -2.09 13.03
CA THR A 60 6.49 -2.71 12.88
C THR A 60 6.58 -3.65 11.68
N SER A 61 5.69 -3.49 10.69
CA SER A 61 5.76 -4.19 9.41
C SER A 61 7.01 -3.76 8.66
N HIS A 62 7.76 -4.73 8.13
CA HIS A 62 8.96 -4.46 7.34
C HIS A 62 8.94 -5.26 6.04
N PHE A 63 9.51 -4.67 5.00
CA PHE A 63 9.72 -5.29 3.70
C PHE A 63 11.21 -5.23 3.39
N PHE A 64 11.81 -6.37 3.10
CA PHE A 64 13.22 -6.47 2.78
C PHE A 64 13.38 -6.81 1.30
N PHE A 65 14.16 -6.00 0.60
CA PHE A 65 14.55 -6.22 -0.78
C PHE A 65 16.07 -6.10 -0.89
N PRO A 66 16.79 -7.13 -1.36
CA PRO A 66 18.25 -7.11 -1.42
C PRO A 66 18.76 -6.34 -2.64
N PHE A 67 18.53 -5.03 -2.68
CA PHE A 67 18.90 -4.21 -3.83
C PHE A 67 20.42 -4.08 -3.99
N THR A 68 20.81 -3.94 -5.25
CA THR A 68 22.15 -3.64 -5.75
C THR A 68 22.20 -2.22 -6.31
N ALA A 69 23.38 -1.74 -6.68
CA ALA A 69 23.58 -0.37 -7.16
C ALA A 69 22.86 -0.08 -8.49
N ASP A 70 22.57 -1.11 -9.28
CA ASP A 70 21.93 -0.98 -10.61
C ASP A 70 20.39 -1.04 -10.53
N ASP A 71 19.84 -1.37 -9.36
CA ASP A 71 18.40 -1.45 -9.17
C ASP A 71 17.80 -0.05 -9.02
N ALA A 72 16.65 0.16 -9.65
CA ALA A 72 15.98 1.46 -9.66
C ALA A 72 14.73 1.46 -8.79
N ALA A 73 14.45 2.60 -8.17
CA ALA A 73 13.21 2.88 -7.47
C ALA A 73 12.53 4.12 -8.07
N TRP A 74 11.22 4.04 -8.28
CA TRP A 74 10.37 5.18 -8.62
C TRP A 74 9.44 5.51 -7.48
N PHE A 75 9.40 6.80 -7.16
CA PHE A 75 8.65 7.37 -6.04
C PHE A 75 8.22 8.79 -6.38
N PHE A 76 7.18 9.29 -5.72
CA PHE A 76 6.78 10.69 -5.88
C PHE A 76 7.50 11.60 -4.88
N GLU A 77 7.71 12.84 -5.27
CA GLU A 77 8.31 13.86 -4.42
C GLU A 77 7.77 15.26 -4.75
N ARG A 78 7.89 16.17 -3.78
CA ARG A 78 7.70 17.61 -3.99
C ARG A 78 9.02 18.36 -3.75
N ASP A 79 9.59 18.92 -4.81
CA ASP A 79 10.85 19.67 -4.79
C ASP A 79 10.89 20.93 -3.90
N LYS A 80 9.74 21.56 -3.60
CA LYS A 80 9.72 22.98 -3.16
C LYS A 80 9.01 23.31 -1.85
N LEU A 81 8.33 22.36 -1.19
CA LEU A 81 7.63 22.62 0.08
C LEU A 81 7.70 21.38 0.99
N SER A 82 8.68 21.37 1.89
CA SER A 82 9.00 20.26 2.80
C SER A 82 7.82 19.77 3.65
N HIS A 83 6.95 20.67 4.09
CA HIS A 83 5.84 20.29 4.96
C HIS A 83 4.66 19.64 4.21
N TYR A 84 4.54 19.81 2.88
CA TYR A 84 3.46 19.20 2.10
C TYR A 84 3.85 17.88 1.40
N GLU A 85 5.12 17.50 1.46
CA GLU A 85 5.70 16.38 0.71
C GLU A 85 4.87 15.09 0.78
N LEU A 86 4.26 14.80 1.93
CA LEU A 86 3.50 13.58 2.22
C LEU A 86 2.04 13.84 2.65
N LEU A 87 1.56 15.08 2.50
CA LEU A 87 0.16 15.45 2.77
C LEU A 87 -0.75 15.30 1.53
N SER A 88 -0.16 15.16 0.35
CA SER A 88 -0.90 14.97 -0.90
C SER A 88 -0.10 14.13 -1.88
N TYR A 89 -0.81 13.40 -2.75
CA TYR A 89 -0.22 12.63 -3.85
C TYR A 89 0.11 13.47 -5.10
N ALA A 90 0.06 14.81 -5.00
CA ALA A 90 0.34 15.74 -6.09
C ALA A 90 1.84 16.09 -6.20
N GLY A 91 2.66 15.07 -6.51
CA GLY A 91 4.10 15.18 -6.67
C GLY A 91 4.58 14.75 -8.06
N VAL A 92 5.84 15.05 -8.38
CA VAL A 92 6.50 14.53 -9.58
C VAL A 92 7.06 13.15 -9.26
N PHE A 93 6.84 12.18 -10.14
CA PHE A 93 7.52 10.90 -10.04
C PHE A 93 8.99 11.06 -10.40
N ARG A 94 9.86 10.61 -9.51
CA ARG A 94 11.31 10.58 -9.67
C ARG A 94 11.82 9.16 -9.70
N THR A 95 13.07 9.03 -10.12
CA THR A 95 13.84 7.80 -10.08
C THR A 95 15.15 8.01 -9.34
N ALA A 96 15.59 7.00 -8.59
CA ALA A 96 16.92 6.94 -7.99
C ALA A 96 17.38 5.48 -7.89
N PRO A 97 18.68 5.21 -7.67
CA PRO A 97 19.12 3.88 -7.25
C PRO A 97 18.38 3.45 -5.98
N ALA A 98 17.75 2.29 -6.00
CA ALA A 98 17.01 1.76 -4.85
C ALA A 98 17.91 1.63 -3.61
N SER A 99 19.19 1.30 -3.82
CA SER A 99 20.22 1.20 -2.79
C SER A 99 20.69 2.55 -2.20
N SER A 100 20.08 3.68 -2.57
CA SER A 100 20.44 5.02 -2.08
C SER A 100 19.30 5.74 -1.38
N LEU A 101 18.12 5.13 -1.26
CA LEU A 101 16.92 5.81 -0.77
C LEU A 101 17.03 6.27 0.69
N SER A 102 17.85 5.61 1.52
CA SER A 102 18.07 6.04 2.92
C SER A 102 18.92 7.30 3.04
N SER A 103 19.78 7.58 2.04
CA SER A 103 20.69 8.73 2.00
C SER A 103 20.22 9.83 1.06
N CYS A 104 19.11 9.65 0.37
CA CYS A 104 18.51 10.66 -0.49
C CYS A 104 18.14 11.90 0.36
N PRO A 105 18.66 13.10 0.04
CA PRO A 105 18.43 14.29 0.84
C PRO A 105 16.97 14.72 0.75
N ARG A 106 16.22 14.44 1.81
CA ARG A 106 14.79 14.75 1.92
C ARG A 106 14.47 15.49 3.20
N SER A 107 13.44 16.32 3.15
CA SER A 107 13.11 17.23 4.23
C SER A 107 12.58 16.54 5.49
N ARG A 108 11.95 15.37 5.34
CA ARG A 108 11.39 14.54 6.42
C ARG A 108 12.19 13.24 6.65
N GLY A 109 13.45 13.19 6.20
CA GLY A 109 14.25 11.98 6.19
C GLY A 109 13.83 10.99 5.09
N PRO A 110 14.31 9.73 5.14
CA PRO A 110 14.10 8.74 4.07
C PRO A 110 12.70 8.13 4.10
N LEU A 111 11.68 8.98 4.05
CA LEU A 111 10.27 8.64 4.15
C LEU A 111 9.59 8.79 2.79
N TYR A 112 8.87 7.75 2.37
CA TYR A 112 8.26 7.66 1.05
C TYR A 112 6.82 7.18 1.13
N GLY A 113 5.91 7.74 0.33
CA GLY A 113 4.53 7.25 0.24
C GLY A 113 4.35 6.10 -0.75
N ALA A 114 3.24 5.38 -0.64
CA ALA A 114 2.81 4.36 -1.61
C ALA A 114 2.14 4.99 -2.84
N PRO A 115 2.28 4.48 -4.07
CA PRO A 115 3.03 3.28 -4.43
C PRO A 115 4.52 3.56 -4.56
N LEU A 116 5.33 2.60 -4.13
CA LEU A 116 6.76 2.53 -4.46
C LEU A 116 6.98 1.45 -5.51
N ILE A 117 7.64 1.80 -6.61
CA ILE A 117 7.93 0.86 -7.70
C ILE A 117 9.42 0.60 -7.71
N PHE A 118 9.81 -0.66 -7.89
CA PHE A 118 11.19 -1.08 -8.01
C PHE A 118 11.41 -1.86 -9.31
N HIS A 119 12.62 -1.73 -9.86
CA HIS A 119 13.14 -2.54 -10.94
C HIS A 119 14.45 -3.17 -10.46
N ASP A 120 14.35 -4.44 -10.09
CA ASP A 120 15.45 -5.28 -9.65
C ASP A 120 16.01 -6.00 -10.88
N VAL A 121 17.20 -5.60 -11.30
CA VAL A 121 17.92 -6.17 -12.46
C VAL A 121 18.90 -7.26 -12.03
N SER A 122 19.01 -7.54 -10.73
CA SER A 122 19.87 -8.58 -10.21
C SER A 122 19.31 -9.97 -10.52
N ALA A 123 20.19 -10.98 -10.49
CA ALA A 123 19.76 -12.38 -10.58
C ALA A 123 18.80 -12.78 -9.44
N GLY A 124 18.82 -12.05 -8.31
CA GLY A 124 17.92 -12.25 -7.18
C GLY A 124 16.46 -11.88 -7.46
N ALA A 125 16.19 -11.12 -8.53
CA ALA A 125 14.83 -10.81 -8.98
C ALA A 125 14.03 -12.03 -9.42
N GLY A 126 14.73 -13.10 -9.84
CA GLY A 126 14.09 -14.25 -10.47
C GLY A 126 13.21 -13.79 -11.65
N PRO A 127 11.97 -14.30 -11.78
CA PRO A 127 11.10 -13.93 -12.89
C PRO A 127 10.38 -12.58 -12.68
N PHE A 128 10.57 -11.87 -11.57
CA PHE A 128 9.78 -10.67 -11.24
C PHE A 128 10.66 -9.44 -10.99
N PRO A 129 11.26 -8.86 -12.06
CA PRO A 129 12.09 -7.67 -11.93
C PRO A 129 11.29 -6.43 -11.50
N TYR A 130 9.99 -6.36 -11.78
CA TYR A 130 9.16 -5.23 -11.37
C TYR A 130 8.38 -5.57 -10.09
N ARG A 131 8.49 -4.69 -9.10
CA ARG A 131 7.80 -4.84 -7.81
C ARG A 131 7.10 -3.55 -7.44
N LEU A 132 5.89 -3.64 -6.91
CA LEU A 132 5.14 -2.48 -6.41
C LEU A 132 4.75 -2.71 -4.96
N LEU A 133 5.21 -1.84 -4.08
CA LEU A 133 4.88 -1.83 -2.67
C LEU A 133 3.79 -0.78 -2.41
N THR A 134 2.65 -1.22 -1.90
CA THR A 134 1.47 -0.37 -1.67
C THR A 134 0.55 -0.94 -0.58
N GLU A 135 -0.63 -0.34 -0.42
CA GLU A 135 -1.69 -0.81 0.45
C GLU A 135 -3.03 -0.96 -0.28
N ALA A 136 -3.99 -1.65 0.34
CA ALA A 136 -5.36 -1.80 -0.15
C ALA A 136 -6.37 -1.85 1.01
N ALA A 137 -7.63 -1.49 0.73
CA ALA A 137 -8.72 -1.42 1.72
C ALA A 137 -8.39 -0.50 2.91
N LEU A 138 -7.90 0.71 2.61
CA LEU A 138 -7.62 1.75 3.60
C LEU A 138 -8.92 2.39 4.09
N TYR A 139 -9.51 1.81 5.13
CA TYR A 139 -10.73 2.30 5.78
C TYR A 139 -10.46 2.55 7.27
N GLU A 140 -10.91 3.71 7.79
CA GLU A 140 -10.81 4.08 9.21
C GLU A 140 -9.39 3.88 9.80
N TYR A 141 -8.37 4.07 8.98
CA TYR A 141 -6.96 3.87 9.30
C TYR A 141 -6.10 4.91 8.56
N PRO A 142 -4.96 5.37 9.12
CA PRO A 142 -4.07 6.31 8.45
C PRO A 142 -3.40 5.67 7.25
N GLY A 143 -3.21 6.46 6.19
CA GLY A 143 -2.44 6.04 5.03
C GLY A 143 -1.00 5.73 5.41
N MET A 144 -0.45 4.68 4.81
CA MET A 144 0.87 4.15 5.16
C MET A 144 1.97 4.79 4.32
N ARG A 145 3.08 5.11 4.99
CA ARG A 145 4.35 5.49 4.38
C ARG A 145 5.41 4.45 4.69
N TYR A 146 6.58 4.60 4.09
CA TYR A 146 7.72 3.71 4.28
C TYR A 146 8.95 4.52 4.67
N THR A 147 9.46 4.25 5.87
CA THR A 147 10.81 4.69 6.24
C THR A 147 11.82 3.69 5.69
N VAL A 148 12.77 4.15 4.89
CA VAL A 148 13.90 3.32 4.45
C VAL A 148 14.96 3.33 5.55
N LEU A 149 15.34 2.14 6.02
CA LEU A 149 16.35 1.98 7.07
C LEU A 149 17.77 2.20 6.49
N PRO A 150 18.79 2.42 7.34
CA PRO A 150 20.16 2.72 6.89
C PRO A 150 20.83 1.63 6.03
N ASP A 151 20.27 0.42 5.99
CA ASP A 151 20.74 -0.66 5.13
C ASP A 151 20.32 -0.52 3.65
N ASN A 152 19.47 0.48 3.33
CA ASN A 152 18.82 0.72 2.03
C ASN A 152 17.92 -0.40 1.50
N ASN A 153 17.79 -1.49 2.25
CA ASN A 153 17.10 -2.70 1.81
C ASN A 153 15.82 -2.96 2.60
N THR A 154 15.70 -2.35 3.78
CA THR A 154 14.55 -2.53 4.66
C THR A 154 13.64 -1.30 4.63
N PHE A 155 12.38 -1.53 4.31
CA PHE A 155 11.30 -0.53 4.28
C PHE A 155 10.36 -0.82 5.45
N ARG A 156 10.31 0.08 6.44
CA ARG A 156 9.43 -0.04 7.59
C ARG A 156 8.15 0.76 7.37
N ALA A 157 7.00 0.15 7.64
CA ALA A 157 5.73 0.88 7.68
C ALA A 157 5.79 2.04 8.69
N ASP A 158 5.34 3.21 8.26
CA ASP A 158 5.29 4.43 9.05
C ASP A 158 3.87 4.99 8.98
N LEU A 159 3.22 5.11 10.14
CA LEU A 159 1.90 5.70 10.29
C LEU A 159 2.10 7.11 10.83
N ASP A 160 1.59 8.11 10.11
CA ASP A 160 1.78 9.52 10.48
C ASP A 160 0.97 9.92 11.73
N GLU A 161 0.05 9.07 12.17
CA GLU A 161 -0.92 9.37 13.21
C GLU A 161 -1.15 8.17 14.14
N THR A 162 -1.43 8.46 15.41
CA THR A 162 -1.90 7.44 16.36
C THR A 162 -3.36 7.11 16.08
N VAL A 163 -3.67 5.82 15.98
CA VAL A 163 -5.02 5.33 15.67
C VAL A 163 -5.69 4.83 16.93
N THR A 164 -6.88 5.35 17.23
CA THR A 164 -7.76 4.73 18.21
C THR A 164 -8.52 3.57 17.56
N LEU A 165 -8.35 2.37 18.10
CA LEU A 165 -8.93 1.16 17.53
C LEU A 165 -10.39 0.99 17.95
N SER A 166 -11.28 0.96 16.95
CA SER A 166 -12.67 0.51 17.07
C SER A 166 -12.74 -0.98 16.72
N LEU A 167 -12.74 -1.86 17.74
CA LEU A 167 -12.68 -3.30 17.54
C LEU A 167 -14.07 -3.94 17.34
N PRO A 168 -14.19 -5.01 16.51
CA PRO A 168 -13.13 -5.68 15.75
C PRO A 168 -12.65 -4.86 14.55
N LEU A 169 -11.34 -4.84 14.32
CA LEU A 169 -10.74 -4.07 13.23
C LEU A 169 -9.73 -4.92 12.45
N PRO A 170 -9.90 -5.10 11.14
CA PRO A 170 -8.81 -5.45 10.25
C PRO A 170 -8.01 -4.19 9.89
N THR A 171 -6.69 -4.26 9.95
CA THR A 171 -5.87 -3.21 9.33
C THR A 171 -6.02 -3.25 7.80
N PRO A 172 -5.66 -2.17 7.09
CA PRO A 172 -5.47 -2.22 5.65
C PRO A 172 -4.47 -3.33 5.26
N TRP A 173 -4.60 -3.82 4.04
CA TRP A 173 -3.65 -4.77 3.47
C TRP A 173 -2.35 -4.09 3.11
N ARG A 174 -1.25 -4.75 3.43
CA ARG A 174 0.08 -4.45 2.93
C ARG A 174 0.28 -5.30 1.70
N VAL A 175 0.67 -4.71 0.58
CA VAL A 175 0.66 -5.39 -0.71
C VAL A 175 2.00 -5.22 -1.42
N ILE A 176 2.55 -6.34 -1.90
CA ILE A 176 3.67 -6.39 -2.83
C ILE A 176 3.13 -7.02 -4.12
N LEU A 177 3.06 -6.26 -5.20
CA LEU A 177 2.82 -6.81 -6.53
C LEU A 177 4.15 -7.20 -7.17
N LEU A 178 4.14 -8.28 -7.94
CA LEU A 178 5.30 -8.86 -8.60
C LEU A 178 4.97 -9.08 -10.07
N ALA A 179 5.82 -8.59 -10.98
CA ALA A 179 5.52 -8.63 -12.41
C ALA A 179 6.78 -8.84 -13.26
N ARG A 180 6.62 -9.51 -14.42
CA ARG A 180 7.69 -9.66 -15.43
C ARG A 180 7.88 -8.38 -16.23
N THR A 181 6.80 -7.63 -16.43
CA THR A 181 6.77 -6.39 -17.21
C THR A 181 5.94 -5.32 -16.51
N LEU A 182 6.13 -4.05 -16.87
CA LEU A 182 5.27 -2.98 -16.39
C LEU A 182 3.81 -3.14 -16.84
N ASP A 183 3.57 -3.73 -18.01
CA ASP A 183 2.22 -4.04 -18.50
C ASP A 183 1.51 -5.06 -17.59
N GLU A 184 2.21 -6.10 -17.14
CA GLU A 184 1.66 -7.03 -16.16
C GLU A 184 1.37 -6.33 -14.82
N LEU A 185 2.26 -5.44 -14.38
CA LEU A 185 2.13 -4.73 -13.11
C LEU A 185 0.86 -3.86 -13.06
N ILE A 186 0.57 -3.09 -14.12
CA ILE A 186 -0.59 -2.19 -14.16
C ILE A 186 -1.92 -2.91 -14.36
N ASN A 187 -1.89 -4.14 -14.87
CA ASN A 187 -3.09 -4.96 -15.13
C ASN A 187 -3.35 -5.98 -14.00
N SER A 188 -2.70 -5.83 -12.84
CA SER A 188 -2.95 -6.70 -11.68
C SER A 188 -4.31 -6.39 -11.04
N ASP A 189 -5.09 -7.45 -10.78
CA ASP A 189 -6.37 -7.37 -10.09
C ASP A 189 -6.25 -7.45 -8.56
N VAL A 190 -5.05 -7.64 -8.02
CA VAL A 190 -4.81 -7.89 -6.59
C VAL A 190 -5.41 -6.78 -5.72
N ILE A 191 -5.18 -5.51 -6.07
CA ILE A 191 -5.70 -4.37 -5.29
C ILE A 191 -7.23 -4.38 -5.26
N ALA A 192 -7.88 -4.57 -6.40
CA ALA A 192 -9.34 -4.67 -6.48
C ALA A 192 -9.85 -5.87 -5.66
N SER A 193 -9.21 -7.03 -5.78
CA SER A 193 -9.56 -8.26 -5.06
C SER A 193 -9.45 -8.16 -3.53
N LEU A 194 -8.70 -7.20 -3.00
CA LEU A 194 -8.49 -7.03 -1.56
C LEU A 194 -9.53 -6.11 -0.91
N ASN A 195 -10.33 -5.42 -1.71
CA ASN A 195 -11.42 -4.56 -1.23
C ASN A 195 -12.72 -5.36 -1.06
N PRO A 196 -13.62 -4.92 -0.15
CA PRO A 196 -14.96 -5.50 -0.05
C PRO A 196 -15.74 -5.31 -1.35
N ALA A 197 -16.75 -6.16 -1.55
CA ALA A 197 -17.72 -5.93 -2.61
C ALA A 197 -18.42 -4.57 -2.40
N PRO A 198 -18.83 -3.87 -3.48
CA PRO A 198 -19.70 -2.71 -3.38
C PRO A 198 -20.91 -2.97 -2.48
N ASP A 199 -21.29 -1.96 -1.70
CA ASP A 199 -22.49 -2.01 -0.86
C ASP A 199 -23.72 -2.26 -1.74
N PRO A 200 -24.47 -3.36 -1.55
CA PRO A 200 -25.60 -3.71 -2.40
C PRO A 200 -26.76 -2.70 -2.32
N ASP A 201 -26.88 -1.93 -1.24
CA ASP A 201 -27.94 -0.91 -1.10
C ASP A 201 -27.61 0.33 -1.94
N LEU A 202 -26.32 0.69 -2.01
CA LEU A 202 -25.83 1.80 -2.84
C LEU A 202 -25.61 1.37 -4.31
N PHE A 203 -25.29 0.10 -4.54
CA PHE A 203 -24.96 -0.51 -5.83
C PHE A 203 -25.81 -1.78 -6.08
N PRO A 204 -27.15 -1.67 -6.21
CA PRO A 204 -28.06 -2.82 -6.35
C PRO A 204 -27.87 -3.62 -7.64
N SER A 205 -27.11 -3.09 -8.62
CA SER A 205 -26.62 -3.87 -9.75
C SER A 205 -25.16 -3.53 -10.04
N TYR A 206 -24.31 -4.56 -10.19
CA TYR A 206 -22.88 -4.43 -10.49
C TYR A 206 -22.58 -3.83 -11.88
N TYR A 207 -23.58 -3.82 -12.77
CA TYR A 207 -23.40 -3.45 -14.18
C TYR A 207 -24.03 -2.10 -14.55
N PHE A 208 -24.95 -1.59 -13.73
CA PHE A 208 -25.69 -0.38 -14.09
C PHE A 208 -26.19 0.38 -12.87
N LEU A 209 -25.54 1.49 -12.57
CA LEU A 209 -26.12 2.55 -11.77
C LEU A 209 -26.52 3.68 -12.73
N PRO A 210 -27.83 3.91 -12.98
CA PRO A 210 -28.27 4.97 -13.91
C PRO A 210 -27.71 6.36 -13.57
N ILE A 211 -27.41 6.58 -12.29
CA ILE A 211 -26.88 7.80 -11.68
C ILE A 211 -25.35 7.95 -11.78
N LEU A 212 -24.59 6.86 -11.97
CA LEU A 212 -23.14 6.90 -12.15
C LEU A 212 -22.82 6.57 -13.61
N ARG A 213 -22.41 7.58 -14.37
CA ARG A 213 -21.99 7.42 -15.77
C ARG A 213 -20.59 7.99 -15.93
N GLN A 214 -19.76 7.33 -16.73
CA GLN A 214 -18.54 7.96 -17.21
C GLN A 214 -18.91 9.26 -17.92
N ALA A 215 -18.28 10.35 -17.51
CA ALA A 215 -18.49 11.67 -18.07
C ALA A 215 -17.16 12.24 -18.56
N ARG A 216 -17.22 13.07 -19.61
CA ARG A 216 -16.14 13.96 -20.01
C ARG A 216 -16.63 15.38 -19.78
N SER A 217 -15.86 16.20 -19.07
CA SER A 217 -16.20 17.60 -18.80
C SER A 217 -15.09 18.53 -19.27
N LEU A 218 -15.47 19.65 -19.88
CA LEU A 218 -14.58 20.80 -20.10
C LEU A 218 -14.78 21.79 -18.96
N ARG A 219 -13.69 22.39 -18.47
CA ARG A 219 -13.72 23.48 -17.48
C ARG A 219 -12.98 24.69 -18.05
N VAL A 220 -13.60 25.86 -17.96
CA VAL A 220 -12.96 27.13 -18.32
C VAL A 220 -12.22 27.66 -17.09
N ALA A 221 -10.92 27.87 -17.21
CA ALA A 221 -10.13 28.59 -16.21
C ALA A 221 -9.99 30.05 -16.67
N MET A 222 -10.66 30.99 -15.98
CA MET A 222 -10.34 32.41 -16.13
C MET A 222 -9.10 32.70 -15.30
N VAL A 223 -8.03 33.10 -15.96
CA VAL A 223 -6.86 33.69 -15.30
C VAL A 223 -7.13 35.19 -15.22
N ALA A 224 -7.32 35.72 -14.02
CA ALA A 224 -7.32 37.16 -13.80
C ALA A 224 -5.89 37.67 -13.93
N LEU A 225 -5.68 38.68 -14.79
CA LEU A 225 -4.42 39.40 -14.98
C LEU A 225 -4.16 40.39 -13.84
#